data_AF-A0A7S0GH01-F1
#
_entry.id   AF-A0A7S0GH01-F1
#
_cell.length_a   1.000
_cell.length_b   1.000
_cell.length_c   1.000
_cell.angle_alpha   90.00
_cell.angle_beta   90.00
_cell.angle_gamma   90.00
#
_symmetry.space_group_name_H-M   'P 1'
#
loop_
_entity.id
_entity.type
_entity.pdbx_description
1 polymer ?
#
loop_
_entity_poly.entity_id
_entity_poly.type
_entity_poly.pdbx_seq_one_letter_code
_entity_poly.pdbx_strand_id
1 'polypeptide(L)'
;RTAAASLASISLNDYNKKDLVRVCGLKEIFDLALSSDIQVKRDAIFAFANVTDSAELQEDIAEVGGVTVLNKVGQTDDVRVQRGVSRALSSLSGNSTAQKLIIEEGVFHILLVF
;
A
#
# COMPACT_ATOMS: atom_id res chain seq x y z
N ARG A 1 10.32 -13.67 -3.55
CA ARG A 1 11.26 -12.55 -3.26
C ARG A 1 11.54 -11.69 -4.48
N THR A 2 12.01 -12.24 -5.61
CA THR A 2 12.38 -11.46 -6.82
C THR A 2 11.23 -10.62 -7.40
N ALA A 3 10.00 -11.15 -7.41
CA ALA A 3 8.84 -10.41 -7.91
C ALA A 3 8.55 -9.12 -7.12
N ALA A 4 8.54 -9.17 -5.78
CA ALA A 4 8.27 -8.00 -4.95
C ALA A 4 9.34 -6.91 -5.09
N ALA A 5 10.62 -7.29 -5.15
CA ALA A 5 11.72 -6.36 -5.37
C ALA A 5 11.66 -5.68 -6.76
N SER A 6 11.28 -6.43 -7.79
CA SER A 6 11.05 -5.86 -9.13
C SER A 6 9.86 -4.91 -9.15
N LEU A 7 8.74 -5.26 -8.50
CA LEU A 7 7.57 -4.38 -8.37
C LEU A 7 7.93 -3.07 -7.63
N ALA A 8 8.68 -3.17 -6.54
CA ALA A 8 9.21 -2.02 -5.80
C ALA A 8 10.04 -1.09 -6.70
N SER A 9 10.89 -1.66 -7.55
CA SER A 9 11.75 -0.89 -8.44
C SER A 9 10.96 -0.24 -9.59
N ILE A 10 10.01 -0.95 -10.19
CA ILE A 10 9.20 -0.45 -11.32
C ILE A 10 8.25 0.66 -10.87
N SER A 11 7.65 0.51 -9.68
CA SER A 11 6.70 1.47 -9.11
C SER A 11 7.31 2.82 -8.72
N LEU A 12 8.64 2.96 -8.68
CA LEU A 12 9.30 4.24 -8.44
C LEU A 12 9.06 5.26 -9.55
N ASN A 13 8.75 4.80 -10.76
CA ASN A 13 8.47 5.67 -11.89
C ASN A 13 6.96 5.87 -12.04
N ASP A 14 6.50 7.12 -11.95
CA ASP A 14 5.08 7.48 -12.04
C ASP A 14 4.40 6.97 -13.32
N TYR A 15 5.12 6.98 -14.45
CA TYR A 15 4.60 6.48 -15.72
C TYR A 15 4.30 4.98 -15.68
N ASN A 16 5.06 4.23 -14.89
CA ASN A 16 4.93 2.78 -14.82
C ASN A 16 3.85 2.32 -13.85
N LYS A 17 3.35 3.18 -12.95
CA LYS A 17 2.41 2.79 -11.89
C LYS A 17 1.10 2.24 -12.45
N LYS A 18 0.54 2.90 -13.47
CA LYS A 18 -0.71 2.46 -14.12
C LYS A 18 -0.52 1.13 -14.84
N ASP A 19 0.56 0.99 -15.60
CA ASP A 19 0.83 -0.22 -16.35
C ASP A 19 1.18 -1.39 -15.42
N LEU A 20 1.86 -1.12 -14.30
CA LEU A 20 2.10 -2.10 -13.24
C LEU A 20 0.79 -2.58 -12.62
N VAL A 21 -0.14 -1.68 -12.29
CA VAL A 21 -1.46 -2.06 -11.78
C VAL A 21 -2.27 -2.84 -12.82
N ARG A 22 -2.19 -2.46 -14.11
CA ARG A 22 -2.86 -3.19 -15.19
C ARG A 22 -2.31 -4.60 -15.42
N VAL A 23 -0.99 -4.77 -15.33
CA VAL A 23 -0.31 -6.04 -15.65
C VAL A 23 -0.30 -6.97 -14.44
N CYS A 24 0.02 -6.45 -13.25
CA CYS A 24 0.18 -7.26 -12.06
C CYS A 24 -1.09 -7.32 -11.21
N GLY A 25 -2.00 -6.36 -11.32
CA GLY A 25 -3.18 -6.28 -10.47
C GLY A 25 -2.87 -5.70 -9.09
N LEU A 26 -3.85 -4.97 -8.52
CA LEU A 26 -3.76 -4.50 -7.12
C LEU A 26 -3.79 -5.67 -6.13
N LYS A 27 -4.54 -6.73 -6.45
CA LYS A 27 -4.73 -7.88 -5.58
C LYS A 27 -3.42 -8.65 -5.32
N GLU A 28 -2.61 -8.85 -6.35
CA GLU A 28 -1.31 -9.51 -6.22
C GLU A 28 -0.35 -8.69 -5.34
N ILE A 29 -0.38 -7.36 -5.44
CA ILE A 29 0.40 -6.47 -4.56
C ILE A 29 -0.07 -6.65 -3.11
N PHE A 30 -1.38 -6.75 -2.89
CA PHE A 30 -1.96 -6.97 -1.56
C PHE A 30 -1.57 -8.33 -0.97
N ASP A 31 -1.66 -9.39 -1.77
CA ASP A 31 -1.28 -10.74 -1.36
C ASP A 31 0.21 -10.81 -0.98
N LEU A 32 1.07 -10.13 -1.74
CA LEU A 32 2.49 -10.01 -1.41
C LEU A 32 2.73 -9.18 -0.13
N ALA A 33 1.96 -8.12 0.10
CA ALA A 33 2.04 -7.33 1.33
C ALA A 33 1.59 -8.13 2.57
N LEU A 34 0.67 -9.08 2.40
CA LEU A 34 0.22 -9.99 3.46
C LEU A 34 1.14 -11.22 3.65
N SER A 35 2.20 -11.34 2.85
CA SER A 35 3.15 -12.45 2.95
C SER A 35 3.76 -12.59 4.35
N SER A 36 4.06 -13.83 4.75
CA SER A 36 4.78 -14.12 6.00
C SER A 36 6.29 -13.85 5.91
N ASP A 37 6.87 -13.78 4.70
CA ASP A 37 8.28 -13.39 4.52
C ASP A 37 8.41 -11.86 4.68
N ILE A 38 9.10 -11.44 5.73
CA ILE A 38 9.27 -10.03 6.06
C ILE A 38 9.95 -9.22 4.94
N GLN A 39 10.85 -9.82 4.17
CA GLN A 39 11.50 -9.12 3.06
C GLN A 39 10.52 -8.92 1.90
N VAL A 40 9.70 -9.94 1.59
CA VAL A 40 8.64 -9.82 0.59
C VAL A 40 7.63 -8.75 1.01
N LYS A 41 7.21 -8.76 2.27
CA LYS A 41 6.30 -7.76 2.84
C LYS A 41 6.86 -6.34 2.74
N ARG A 42 8.14 -6.14 3.09
CA ARG A 42 8.82 -4.84 2.99
C ARG A 42 8.90 -4.31 1.56
N ASP A 43 9.23 -5.18 0.61
CA ASP A 43 9.30 -4.78 -0.80
C ASP A 43 7.90 -4.51 -1.37
N ALA A 44 6.92 -5.34 -1.02
CA ALA A 44 5.54 -5.18 -1.46
C ALA A 44 4.88 -3.93 -0.89
N ILE A 45 5.07 -3.62 0.40
CA ILE A 45 4.50 -2.40 0.98
C ILE A 45 5.17 -1.14 0.44
N PHE A 46 6.46 -1.22 0.08
CA PHE A 46 7.13 -0.12 -0.60
C PHE A 46 6.54 0.12 -2.00
N ALA A 47 6.33 -0.95 -2.77
CA ALA A 47 5.66 -0.86 -4.07
C ALA A 47 4.23 -0.31 -3.92
N PHE A 48 3.48 -0.79 -2.93
CA PHE A 48 2.14 -0.34 -2.66
C PHE A 48 2.09 1.15 -2.30
N ALA A 49 2.97 1.62 -1.39
CA ALA A 49 3.07 3.04 -1.06
C ALA A 49 3.37 3.91 -2.30
N ASN A 50 4.25 3.46 -3.19
CA ASN A 50 4.51 4.20 -4.43
C ASN A 50 3.27 4.25 -5.34
N VAL A 51 2.52 3.15 -5.45
CA VAL A 51 1.27 3.10 -6.24
C VAL A 51 0.22 4.05 -5.66
N THR A 52 0.10 4.17 -4.34
CA THR A 52 -0.84 5.11 -3.68
C THR A 52 -0.53 6.58 -3.91
N ASP A 53 0.70 6.94 -4.32
CA ASP A 53 1.04 8.32 -4.67
C ASP A 53 0.38 8.78 -5.98
N SER A 54 -0.12 7.86 -6.81
CA SER A 54 -0.84 8.21 -8.02
C SER A 54 -2.31 8.50 -7.70
N ALA A 55 -2.69 9.79 -7.71
CA ALA A 55 -4.06 10.24 -7.42
C ALA A 55 -5.13 9.50 -8.24
N GLU A 56 -4.83 9.17 -9.50
CA GLU A 56 -5.74 8.45 -10.40
C GLU A 56 -6.02 7.00 -9.96
N LEU A 57 -5.11 6.38 -9.21
CA LEU A 57 -5.27 5.01 -8.73
C LEU A 57 -5.87 4.95 -7.31
N GLN A 58 -5.96 6.08 -6.61
CA GLN A 58 -6.38 6.10 -5.20
C GLN A 58 -7.82 5.64 -5.00
N GLU A 59 -8.72 5.98 -5.92
CA GLU A 59 -10.11 5.55 -5.88
C GLU A 59 -10.21 4.03 -6.04
N ASP A 60 -9.61 3.48 -7.11
CA ASP A 60 -9.55 2.03 -7.35
C ASP A 60 -8.96 1.29 -6.14
N ILE A 61 -7.84 1.78 -5.59
CA ILE A 61 -7.18 1.20 -4.42
C ILE A 61 -8.12 1.17 -3.20
N ALA A 62 -8.86 2.24 -2.96
CA ALA A 62 -9.82 2.31 -1.86
C ALA A 62 -10.97 1.31 -2.08
N GLU A 63 -11.52 1.26 -3.29
CA GLU A 63 -12.64 0.37 -3.65
C GLU A 63 -12.28 -1.11 -3.56
N VAL A 64 -11.06 -1.50 -3.96
CA VAL A 64 -10.62 -2.90 -3.87
C VAL A 64 -10.14 -3.33 -2.48
N GLY A 65 -10.32 -2.49 -1.45
CA GLY A 65 -10.00 -2.83 -0.06
C GLY A 65 -8.54 -2.58 0.34
N GLY A 66 -7.85 -1.64 -0.34
CA GLY A 66 -6.47 -1.29 -0.03
C GLY A 66 -6.26 -0.79 1.41
N VAL A 67 -7.21 -0.02 1.95
CA VAL A 67 -7.17 0.46 3.35
C VAL A 67 -7.21 -0.71 4.33
N THR A 68 -8.04 -1.72 4.08
CA THR A 68 -8.14 -2.93 4.90
C THR A 68 -6.84 -3.73 4.92
N VAL A 69 -6.17 -3.82 3.76
CA VAL A 69 -4.87 -4.50 3.64
C VAL A 69 -3.80 -3.72 4.42
N LEU A 70 -3.76 -2.40 4.28
CA LEU A 70 -2.82 -1.54 5.02
C LEU A 70 -3.01 -1.67 6.53
N ASN A 71 -4.25 -1.71 7.01
CA ASN A 71 -4.57 -1.94 8.41
C ASN A 71 -3.98 -3.28 8.92
N LYS A 72 -4.25 -4.38 8.21
CA LYS A 72 -3.72 -5.71 8.56
C LYS A 72 -2.20 -5.77 8.54
N VAL A 73 -1.58 -5.17 7.52
CA VAL A 73 -0.12 -5.19 7.36
C VAL A 73 0.56 -4.32 8.42
N GLY A 74 -0.06 -3.21 8.82
CA GLY A 74 0.47 -2.27 9.82
C GLY A 74 0.51 -2.80 11.25
N GLN A 75 -0.18 -3.90 11.55
CA GLN A 75 -0.11 -4.58 12.85
C GLN A 75 1.21 -5.33 13.10
N THR A 76 2.16 -5.27 12.16
CA THR A 76 3.48 -5.88 12.31
C THR A 76 4.41 -5.02 13.18
N ASP A 77 5.34 -5.65 13.91
CA ASP A 77 6.38 -4.95 14.69
C ASP A 77 7.53 -4.39 13.83
N ASP A 78 7.46 -4.58 12.51
CA ASP A 78 8.51 -4.15 11.60
C ASP A 78 8.36 -2.68 11.25
N VAL A 79 9.26 -1.86 11.79
CA VAL A 79 9.26 -0.40 11.61
C VAL A 79 9.31 0.01 10.13
N ARG A 80 9.98 -0.75 9.25
CA ARG A 80 10.04 -0.41 7.82
C ARG A 80 8.69 -0.61 7.16
N VAL A 81 7.99 -1.68 7.53
CA VAL A 81 6.63 -1.93 7.06
C VAL A 81 5.66 -0.89 7.61
N GLN A 82 5.68 -0.61 8.91
CA GLN A 82 4.83 0.42 9.52
C GLN A 82 5.02 1.80 8.86
N ARG A 83 6.27 2.19 8.56
CA ARG A 83 6.54 3.44 7.82
C ARG A 83 5.97 3.42 6.40
N GLY A 84 6.09 2.31 5.69
CA GLY A 84 5.48 2.14 4.36
C GLY A 84 3.95 2.25 4.42
N VAL A 85 3.33 1.61 5.42
CA VAL A 85 1.89 1.67 5.67
C VAL A 85 1.45 3.11 5.99
N SER A 86 2.15 3.78 6.90
CA SER A 86 1.85 5.17 7.27
C SER A 86 1.92 6.11 6.05
N ARG A 87 2.98 5.99 5.22
CA ARG A 87 3.07 6.75 3.96
C ARG A 87 1.89 6.45 3.03
N ALA A 88 1.57 5.18 2.81
CA ALA A 88 0.46 4.79 1.93
C ALA A 88 -0.89 5.34 2.41
N LEU A 89 -1.17 5.24 3.72
CA LEU A 89 -2.37 5.80 4.33
C LEU A 89 -2.39 7.34 4.24
N SER A 90 -1.25 8.00 4.43
CA SER A 90 -1.12 9.45 4.23
C SER A 90 -1.42 9.85 2.80
N SER A 91 -0.89 9.14 1.80
CA SER A 91 -1.18 9.41 0.38
C SER A 91 -2.67 9.21 0.08
N LEU A 92 -3.31 8.19 0.65
CA LEU A 92 -4.74 7.94 0.49
C LEU A 92 -5.64 8.93 1.25
N SER A 93 -5.15 9.59 2.30
CA SER A 93 -5.98 10.52 3.12
C SER A 93 -6.52 11.73 2.35
N GLY A 94 -5.91 12.08 1.21
CA GLY A 94 -6.41 13.11 0.28
C GLY A 94 -7.66 12.69 -0.51
N ASN A 95 -7.97 11.40 -0.54
CA ASN A 95 -9.16 10.85 -1.19
C ASN A 95 -10.32 10.70 -0.18
N SER A 96 -11.49 11.23 -0.52
CA SER A 96 -12.65 11.25 0.38
C SER A 96 -13.23 9.86 0.69
N THR A 97 -13.15 8.92 -0.25
CA THR A 97 -13.56 7.52 -0.07
C THR A 97 -12.60 6.82 0.89
N ALA A 98 -11.30 6.95 0.66
CA ALA A 98 -10.29 6.36 1.55
C ALA A 98 -10.33 6.98 2.95
N GLN A 99 -10.58 8.28 3.08
CA GLN A 99 -10.72 8.96 4.38
C GLN A 99 -11.85 8.35 5.22
N LYS A 100 -13.02 8.07 4.61
CA LYS A 100 -14.12 7.40 5.32
C LYS A 100 -13.69 6.03 5.82
N LEU A 101 -13.07 5.21 4.96
CA LEU A 101 -12.61 3.87 5.32
C LEU A 101 -11.55 3.91 6.43
N ILE A 102 -10.62 4.87 6.41
CA ILE A 102 -9.60 5.03 7.46
C ILE A 102 -10.25 5.30 8.82
N ILE A 103 -11.32 6.09 8.85
CA ILE A 103 -12.08 6.40 10.08
C ILE A 103 -12.90 5.17 10.51
N GLU A 104 -13.64 4.55 9.59
CA GLU A 104 -14.52 3.40 9.87
C GLU A 104 -13.74 2.17 10.36
N GLU A 105 -12.59 1.88 9.76
CA GLU A 105 -11.73 0.77 10.17
C GLU A 105 -10.85 1.11 11.39
N GLY A 106 -10.87 2.35 11.87
CA GLY A 106 -10.07 2.77 13.03
C GLY A 106 -8.57 2.78 12.77
N VAL A 107 -8.12 2.87 11.51
CA VAL A 107 -6.70 2.76 11.12
C VAL A 107 -5.90 4.03 11.43
N PHE A 108 -6.57 5.11 11.86
CA PHE A 108 -5.95 6.38 12.22
C PHE A 108 -4.82 6.25 13.26
N HIS A 109 -4.84 5.22 14.12
CA HIS A 109 -3.77 4.97 15.08
C HIS A 109 -2.41 4.70 14.40
N ILE A 110 -2.40 4.13 13.19
CA ILE A 110 -1.19 3.84 12.41
C ILE A 110 -0.57 5.14 11.85
N LEU A 111 -1.39 6.17 11.63
CA LEU A 111 -0.92 7.50 11.22
C LEU A 111 -0.16 8.22 12.35
N LEU A 112 -0.41 7.88 13.61
CA LEU A 112 0.22 8.51 14.77
C LEU A 112 1.61 7.93 15.10
N VAL A 113 2.09 6.95 14.34
CA VAL A 113 3.33 6.21 14.67
C VAL A 113 4.60 7.00 14.34
N PHE A 114 4.54 8.17 13.68
CA PHE A 114 5.67 9.11 13.58
C PHE A 114 5.20 10.56 13.44
#